data_AF-A0A7W5Z5F1-F1
#
_entry.id   AF-A0A7W5Z5F1-F1
#
_cell.length_a   1.000
_cell.length_b   1.000
_cell.length_c   1.000
_cell.angle_alpha   90.00
_cell.angle_beta   90.00
_cell.angle_gamma   90.00
#
_symmetry.space_group_name_H-M   'P 1'
#
loop_
_entity.id
_entity.type
_entity.pdbx_description
1 polymer ?
#
loop_
_entity_poly.entity_id
_entity_poly.type
_entity_poly.pdbx_seq_one_letter_code
_entity_poly.pdbx_strand_id
1 'polypeptide(L)'
;MPEDLFEVSVLVRLARGVDLLASIGLFGTLLYTWAIALPALVEAGEKTRWRGGVRKAALLLLAVKVASSLLWLFGQALAMAGDDGAIGWSAISQVATGTLFGRALIARVVLFAAAVAVAGSLLSGWRVALATVFAGLSLALLIEQGHAAATDDIVLPLLIAVHVIAAGAWLGALVPLLLFVHLFPDSAAVAARRFSGLGLVAVVALFATAWVQSLYLIGDVGGWFGTTYGIVAIGKTVLFALLLLIAAANRFILTPKLEGAGASRTALLISIGIETAVALVLVAAAVVLATLPPGKHLQPQWPFSFQPDFSNIHIWYYGRELWRVAILAAAAVIAVLCLFFRRTRIAGPVLAAIVVFATPWPNLRVLAKPAYPTSFYRSPTGYAASSIARGEDIVRANCVPECFRAELDPTDLSSYNLWRRSDGDLFSWLVDVFDVKGFSPMPHGTIAALTERQRWFLIDYFRARSTGFAVRGRQDWPYPVPAPRFDFVCGDGSTRTIADLRGNVIHIVAATGDAPVTLPPPPAGIGLRTVVLTDQDSIALDAPDVCFSSSPDAWRAFAIVTHEDDAGLDGTSVLLDANGWLRLRAPTTRLLTDEDFWRDTVTTLSKEPIPGDAGAGHKH
;
A
#
# COMPACT_ATOMS: atom_id res chain seq x y z
N MET A 1 2.37 -23.63 -12.78
CA MET A 1 1.92 -24.08 -11.45
C MET A 1 1.27 -25.43 -11.68
N PRO A 2 1.70 -26.50 -10.98
CA PRO A 2 1.11 -27.83 -11.17
C PRO A 2 -0.39 -27.81 -10.81
N GLU A 3 -1.17 -28.68 -11.45
CA GLU A 3 -2.66 -28.65 -11.41
C GLU A 3 -3.22 -28.87 -10.00
N ASP A 4 -2.53 -29.64 -9.17
CA ASP A 4 -2.84 -29.93 -7.76
C ASP A 4 -2.82 -28.68 -6.87
N LEU A 5 -1.82 -27.81 -7.00
CA LEU A 5 -1.73 -26.55 -6.27
C LEU A 5 -2.80 -25.55 -6.71
N PHE A 6 -3.25 -25.63 -7.97
CA PHE A 6 -4.36 -24.83 -8.46
C PHE A 6 -5.68 -25.23 -7.79
N GLU A 7 -5.99 -26.53 -7.74
CA GLU A 7 -7.23 -27.04 -7.14
C GLU A 7 -7.33 -26.72 -5.64
N VAL A 8 -6.25 -26.92 -4.87
CA VAL A 8 -6.21 -26.58 -3.44
C VAL A 8 -6.41 -25.08 -3.23
N SER A 9 -5.83 -24.23 -4.09
CA SER A 9 -5.98 -22.77 -4.00
C SER A 9 -7.42 -22.31 -4.25
N VAL A 10 -8.14 -22.96 -5.18
CA VAL A 10 -9.54 -22.67 -5.49
C VAL A 10 -10.43 -23.12 -4.34
N LEU A 11 -10.19 -24.31 -3.79
CA LEU A 11 -10.94 -24.85 -2.65
C LEU A 11 -10.86 -23.93 -1.43
N VAL A 12 -9.65 -23.48 -1.08
CA VAL A 12 -9.42 -22.56 0.04
C VAL A 12 -10.14 -21.23 -0.19
N ARG A 13 -10.09 -20.67 -1.40
CA ARG A 13 -10.81 -19.44 -1.75
C ARG A 13 -12.32 -19.60 -1.62
N LEU A 14 -12.89 -20.70 -2.10
CA LEU A 14 -14.32 -20.98 -2.00
C LEU A 14 -14.76 -21.16 -0.54
N ALA A 15 -14.04 -21.96 0.24
CA ALA A 15 -14.32 -22.18 1.65
C ALA A 15 -14.28 -20.85 2.44
N ARG A 16 -13.25 -20.04 2.21
CA ARG A 16 -13.12 -18.69 2.77
C ARG A 16 -14.28 -17.77 2.36
N GLY A 17 -14.70 -17.81 1.10
CA GLY A 17 -15.80 -17.00 0.60
C GLY A 17 -17.14 -17.38 1.22
N VAL A 18 -17.44 -18.67 1.32
CA VAL A 18 -18.65 -19.18 1.99
C VAL A 18 -18.64 -18.84 3.48
N ASP A 19 -17.49 -18.98 4.15
CA ASP A 19 -17.29 -18.59 5.54
C ASP A 19 -17.60 -17.10 5.78
N LEU A 20 -17.07 -16.23 4.90
CA LEU A 20 -17.30 -14.79 4.96
C LEU A 20 -18.76 -14.42 4.71
N LEU A 21 -19.40 -15.05 3.71
CA LEU A 21 -20.82 -14.86 3.41
C LEU A 21 -21.70 -15.27 4.58
N ALA A 22 -21.39 -16.38 5.26
CA ALA A 22 -22.10 -16.82 6.45
C ALA A 22 -21.96 -15.81 7.60
N SER A 23 -20.74 -15.33 7.85
CA SER A 23 -20.43 -14.29 8.85
C SER A 23 -21.17 -12.97 8.59
N ILE A 24 -21.10 -12.44 7.36
CA ILE A 24 -21.80 -11.22 6.95
C ILE A 24 -23.32 -11.42 7.03
N GLY A 25 -23.82 -12.56 6.56
CA GLY A 25 -25.25 -12.90 6.56
C GLY A 25 -25.84 -12.98 7.96
N LEU A 26 -25.17 -13.63 8.92
CA LEU A 26 -25.65 -13.70 10.31
C LEU A 26 -25.65 -12.30 10.95
N PHE A 27 -24.53 -11.59 10.86
CA PHE A 27 -24.40 -10.26 11.44
C PHE A 27 -25.46 -9.30 10.90
N GLY A 28 -25.60 -9.22 9.58
CA GLY A 28 -26.60 -8.38 8.93
C GLY A 28 -28.05 -8.79 9.27
N THR A 29 -28.34 -10.09 9.38
CA THR A 29 -29.66 -10.59 9.79
C THR A 29 -30.02 -10.20 11.22
N LEU A 30 -29.09 -10.35 12.17
CA LEU A 30 -29.30 -9.98 13.57
C LEU A 30 -29.41 -8.47 13.74
N LEU A 31 -28.53 -7.70 13.08
CA LEU A 31 -28.55 -6.25 13.09
C LEU A 31 -29.85 -5.71 12.50
N TYR A 32 -30.26 -6.21 11.33
CA TYR A 32 -31.52 -5.84 10.69
C TYR A 32 -32.71 -6.19 11.60
N THR A 33 -32.69 -7.37 12.22
CA THR A 33 -33.75 -7.80 13.14
C THR A 33 -33.87 -6.85 14.33
N TRP A 34 -32.75 -6.51 14.96
CA TRP A 34 -32.72 -5.63 16.13
C TRP A 34 -33.09 -4.18 15.80
N ALA A 35 -32.41 -3.58 14.82
CA ALA A 35 -32.51 -2.15 14.54
C ALA A 35 -33.73 -1.76 13.67
N ILE A 36 -34.25 -2.68 12.86
CA ILE A 36 -35.26 -2.38 11.84
C ILE A 36 -36.52 -3.22 12.03
N ALA A 37 -36.40 -4.55 11.95
CA ALA A 37 -37.57 -5.43 11.88
C ALA A 37 -38.39 -5.44 13.18
N LEU A 38 -37.75 -5.60 14.35
CA LEU A 38 -38.44 -5.61 15.63
C LEU A 38 -39.23 -4.32 15.88
N PRO A 39 -38.64 -3.11 15.75
CA PRO A 39 -39.40 -1.88 15.95
C PRO A 39 -40.42 -1.60 14.83
N ALA A 40 -40.26 -2.12 13.61
CA ALA A 40 -41.30 -2.00 12.56
C ALA A 40 -42.49 -2.95 12.81
N LEU A 41 -42.23 -4.14 13.34
CA LEU A 41 -43.28 -5.15 13.64
C LEU A 41 -44.03 -4.89 14.95
N VAL A 42 -43.56 -3.97 15.82
CA VAL A 42 -44.37 -3.49 16.95
C VAL A 42 -45.66 -2.88 16.46
N GLU A 43 -45.62 -2.20 15.31
CA GLU A 43 -46.78 -1.53 14.71
C GLU A 43 -47.74 -2.50 14.00
N ALA A 44 -47.25 -3.67 13.53
CA ALA A 44 -48.00 -4.59 12.65
C ALA A 44 -48.49 -5.90 13.29
N GLY A 45 -48.10 -6.23 14.53
CA GLY A 45 -48.62 -7.39 15.28
C GLY A 45 -48.08 -8.79 14.88
N GLU A 46 -47.33 -8.95 13.78
CA GLU A 46 -46.94 -10.27 13.24
C GLU A 46 -45.50 -10.75 13.59
N LYS A 47 -45.10 -10.67 14.87
CA LYS A 47 -43.71 -10.96 15.30
C LYS A 47 -43.29 -12.43 15.16
N THR A 48 -44.23 -13.38 15.22
CA THR A 48 -43.92 -14.82 15.34
C THR A 48 -43.34 -15.41 14.05
N ARG A 49 -43.90 -15.03 12.88
CA ARG A 49 -43.46 -15.53 11.57
C ARG A 49 -42.02 -15.09 11.25
N TRP A 50 -41.69 -13.83 11.51
CA TRP A 50 -40.34 -13.29 11.32
C TRP A 50 -39.31 -14.00 12.19
N ARG A 51 -39.60 -14.14 13.50
CA ARG A 51 -38.70 -14.81 14.46
C ARG A 51 -38.40 -16.26 14.07
N GLY A 52 -39.42 -17.01 13.64
CA GLY A 52 -39.26 -18.38 13.16
C GLY A 52 -38.33 -18.48 11.94
N GLY A 53 -38.49 -17.57 10.97
CA GLY A 53 -37.63 -17.48 9.80
C GLY A 53 -36.18 -17.16 10.14
N VAL A 54 -35.95 -16.11 10.96
CA VAL A 54 -34.60 -15.70 11.39
C VAL A 54 -33.89 -16.82 12.16
N ARG A 55 -34.60 -17.54 13.05
CA ARG A 55 -34.00 -18.67 13.78
C ARG A 55 -33.56 -19.80 12.85
N LYS A 56 -34.40 -20.17 11.87
CA LYS A 56 -34.04 -21.19 10.87
C LYS A 56 -32.82 -20.75 10.04
N ALA A 57 -32.80 -19.49 9.59
CA ALA A 57 -31.68 -18.94 8.85
C ALA A 57 -30.38 -18.93 9.70
N ALA A 58 -30.44 -18.52 10.97
CA ALA A 58 -29.29 -18.51 11.86
C ALA A 58 -28.70 -19.91 12.08
N LEU A 59 -29.54 -20.94 12.23
CA LEU A 59 -29.09 -22.33 12.36
C LEU A 59 -28.48 -22.86 11.06
N LEU A 60 -29.08 -22.54 9.91
CA LEU A 60 -28.52 -22.90 8.60
C LEU A 60 -27.15 -22.24 8.39
N LEU A 61 -27.04 -20.95 8.66
CA LEU A 61 -25.78 -20.21 8.55
C LEU A 61 -24.72 -20.74 9.51
N LEU A 62 -25.10 -21.22 10.69
CA LEU A 62 -24.18 -21.91 11.61
C LEU A 62 -23.65 -23.22 11.02
N ALA A 63 -24.51 -24.04 10.43
CA ALA A 63 -24.08 -25.27 9.76
C ALA A 63 -23.11 -24.97 8.60
N VAL A 64 -23.45 -23.97 7.78
CA VAL A 64 -22.60 -23.50 6.67
C VAL A 64 -21.27 -22.95 7.20
N LYS A 65 -21.29 -22.16 8.28
CA LYS A 65 -20.09 -21.62 8.93
C LYS A 65 -19.16 -22.72 9.40
N VAL A 66 -19.68 -23.71 10.12
CA VAL A 66 -18.87 -24.84 10.62
C VAL A 66 -18.30 -25.64 9.45
N ALA A 67 -19.11 -26.01 8.46
CA ALA A 67 -18.66 -26.78 7.31
C ALA A 67 -17.57 -26.04 6.50
N SER A 68 -17.78 -24.75 6.21
CA SER A 68 -16.81 -23.93 5.47
C SER A 68 -15.53 -23.65 6.27
N SER A 69 -15.63 -23.41 7.58
CA SER A 69 -14.45 -23.27 8.46
C SER A 69 -13.62 -24.57 8.52
N LEU A 70 -14.26 -25.74 8.63
CA LEU A 70 -13.55 -27.03 8.60
C LEU A 70 -12.87 -27.27 7.26
N LEU A 71 -13.56 -26.97 6.14
CA LEU A 71 -13.00 -27.11 4.81
C LEU A 71 -11.82 -26.15 4.58
N TRP A 72 -11.92 -24.91 5.08
CA TRP A 72 -10.84 -23.94 5.00
C TRP A 72 -9.63 -24.38 5.84
N LEU A 73 -9.85 -24.83 7.07
CA LEU A 73 -8.77 -25.35 7.93
C LEU A 73 -8.05 -26.54 7.27
N PHE A 74 -8.82 -27.46 6.69
CA PHE A 74 -8.28 -28.61 5.96
C PHE A 74 -7.45 -28.19 4.74
N GLY A 75 -7.99 -27.29 3.91
CA GLY A 75 -7.27 -26.75 2.74
C GLY A 75 -6.01 -25.96 3.12
N GLN A 76 -6.04 -25.24 4.24
CA GLN A 76 -4.86 -24.53 4.75
C GLN A 76 -3.79 -25.50 5.25
N ALA A 77 -4.18 -26.59 5.92
CA ALA A 77 -3.25 -27.64 6.33
C ALA A 77 -2.62 -28.34 5.11
N LEU A 78 -3.41 -28.59 4.05
CA LEU A 78 -2.91 -29.07 2.75
C LEU A 78 -1.85 -28.14 2.16
N ALA A 79 -2.14 -26.85 2.08
CA ALA A 79 -1.22 -25.88 1.52
C ALA A 79 0.10 -25.76 2.32
N MET A 80 0.09 -26.06 3.62
CA MET A 80 1.27 -26.00 4.49
C MET A 80 2.09 -27.29 4.51
N ALA A 81 1.47 -28.45 4.24
CA ALA A 81 2.13 -29.75 4.30
C ALA A 81 3.10 -30.00 3.12
N GLY A 82 2.91 -29.34 1.97
CA GLY A 82 3.73 -29.54 0.77
C GLY A 82 3.51 -30.91 0.11
N ASP A 83 4.48 -31.36 -0.69
CA ASP A 83 4.42 -32.61 -1.48
C ASP A 83 4.66 -33.89 -0.66
N ASP A 84 4.98 -33.75 0.63
CA ASP A 84 5.26 -34.86 1.55
C ASP A 84 3.94 -35.49 2.02
N GLY A 85 3.27 -36.17 1.09
CA GLY A 85 1.91 -36.67 1.22
C GLY A 85 1.67 -37.63 2.39
N ALA A 86 1.13 -37.09 3.49
CA ALA A 86 0.09 -37.71 4.33
C ALA A 86 -0.37 -36.71 5.41
N ILE A 87 -1.55 -36.12 5.23
CA ILE A 87 -2.13 -35.25 6.27
C ILE A 87 -2.84 -36.10 7.29
N GLY A 88 -2.15 -36.36 8.39
CA GLY A 88 -2.74 -36.92 9.60
C GLY A 88 -3.49 -35.87 10.41
N TRP A 89 -4.31 -36.35 11.34
CA TRP A 89 -4.99 -35.51 12.35
C TRP A 89 -4.03 -34.59 13.12
N SER A 90 -2.78 -35.04 13.34
CA SER A 90 -1.73 -34.25 14.00
C SER A 90 -1.41 -32.95 13.26
N ALA A 91 -1.30 -32.98 11.93
CA ALA A 91 -1.01 -31.81 11.12
C ALA A 91 -2.17 -30.79 11.17
N ILE A 92 -3.41 -31.26 11.06
CA ILE A 92 -4.60 -30.41 11.17
C ILE A 92 -4.68 -29.78 12.57
N SER A 93 -4.42 -30.57 13.62
CA SER A 93 -4.39 -30.08 15.00
C SER A 93 -3.31 -29.03 15.23
N GLN A 94 -2.11 -29.25 14.67
CA GLN A 94 -1.01 -28.29 14.75
C GLN A 94 -1.34 -26.99 14.02
N VAL A 95 -1.95 -27.03 12.84
CA VAL A 95 -2.41 -25.81 12.16
C VAL A 95 -3.51 -25.12 12.97
N ALA A 96 -4.47 -25.88 13.50
CA ALA A 96 -5.60 -25.34 14.26
C ALA A 96 -5.18 -24.66 15.57
N THR A 97 -4.23 -25.23 16.31
CA THR A 97 -3.88 -24.79 17.67
C THR A 97 -2.51 -24.11 17.77
N GLY A 98 -1.60 -24.41 16.85
CA GLY A 98 -0.24 -23.88 16.80
C GLY A 98 -0.10 -22.59 16.00
N THR A 99 -1.07 -22.26 15.14
CA THR A 99 -1.02 -21.04 14.32
C THR A 99 -2.00 -19.97 14.79
N LEU A 100 -1.65 -18.70 14.55
CA LEU A 100 -2.53 -17.55 14.77
C LEU A 100 -3.83 -17.68 13.96
N PHE A 101 -3.70 -18.10 12.70
CA PHE A 101 -4.82 -18.38 11.79
C PHE A 101 -5.84 -19.36 12.39
N GLY A 102 -5.37 -20.52 12.86
CA GLY A 102 -6.21 -21.58 13.40
C GLY A 102 -6.94 -21.16 14.67
N ARG A 103 -6.24 -20.51 15.60
CA ARG A 103 -6.83 -19.98 16.85
C ARG A 103 -7.91 -18.94 16.55
N ALA A 104 -7.64 -18.02 15.62
CA ALA A 104 -8.62 -17.04 15.19
C ALA A 104 -9.84 -17.71 14.54
N LEU A 105 -9.65 -18.73 13.70
CA LEU A 105 -10.75 -19.45 13.06
C LEU A 105 -11.67 -20.14 14.09
N ILE A 106 -11.07 -20.80 15.10
CA ILE A 106 -11.82 -21.43 16.20
C ILE A 106 -12.60 -20.35 16.98
N ALA A 107 -11.94 -19.26 17.37
CA ALA A 107 -12.58 -18.16 18.10
C ALA A 107 -13.77 -17.57 17.31
N ARG A 108 -13.63 -17.43 15.97
CA ARG A 108 -14.69 -16.96 15.08
C ARG A 108 -15.90 -17.91 15.07
N VAL A 109 -15.67 -19.23 15.00
CA VAL A 109 -16.74 -20.24 15.06
C VAL A 109 -17.44 -20.22 16.43
N VAL A 110 -16.68 -20.13 17.51
CA VAL A 110 -17.23 -20.05 18.88
C VAL A 110 -18.09 -18.80 19.07
N LEU A 111 -17.60 -17.63 18.67
CA LEU A 111 -18.36 -16.38 18.74
C LEU A 111 -19.62 -16.42 17.86
N PHE A 112 -19.53 -17.04 16.69
CA PHE A 112 -20.68 -17.22 15.79
C PHE A 112 -21.73 -18.13 16.44
N ALA A 113 -21.33 -19.27 17.02
CA ALA A 113 -22.23 -20.17 17.74
C ALA A 113 -22.84 -19.49 18.97
N ALA A 114 -22.06 -18.71 19.72
CA ALA A 114 -22.53 -17.92 20.84
C ALA A 114 -23.57 -16.88 20.40
N ALA A 115 -23.37 -16.20 19.26
CA ALA A 115 -24.35 -15.28 18.69
C ALA A 115 -25.70 -15.98 18.43
N VAL A 116 -25.68 -17.16 17.80
CA VAL A 116 -26.89 -17.95 17.53
C VAL A 116 -27.58 -18.40 18.82
N ALA A 117 -26.82 -18.87 19.81
CA ALA A 117 -27.35 -19.30 21.11
C ALA A 117 -27.97 -18.13 21.90
N VAL A 118 -27.28 -16.99 21.96
CA VAL A 118 -27.75 -15.79 22.66
C VAL A 118 -28.98 -15.20 22.00
N ALA A 119 -29.05 -15.16 20.66
CA ALA A 119 -30.23 -14.71 19.92
C ALA A 119 -31.49 -15.51 20.31
N GLY A 120 -31.34 -16.82 20.52
CA GLY A 120 -32.36 -17.69 21.12
C GLY A 120 -33.72 -17.60 20.41
N SER A 121 -34.76 -17.22 21.15
CA SER A 121 -36.12 -17.05 20.63
C SER A 121 -36.42 -15.66 20.06
N LEU A 122 -35.45 -14.74 20.08
CA LEU A 122 -35.60 -13.35 19.60
C LEU A 122 -36.73 -12.57 20.31
N LEU A 123 -37.11 -13.02 21.51
CA LEU A 123 -38.13 -12.38 22.35
C LEU A 123 -37.61 -11.09 23.02
N SER A 124 -36.33 -11.06 23.37
CA SER A 124 -35.68 -9.94 24.06
C SER A 124 -34.78 -9.16 23.11
N GLY A 125 -35.07 -7.86 22.91
CA GLY A 125 -34.28 -6.98 22.05
C GLY A 125 -32.82 -6.85 22.51
N TRP A 126 -32.57 -6.85 23.83
CA TRP A 126 -31.23 -6.86 24.41
C TRP A 126 -30.42 -8.10 23.98
N ARG A 127 -31.04 -9.28 24.03
CA ARG A 127 -30.37 -10.52 23.58
C ARG A 127 -30.01 -10.48 22.10
N VAL A 128 -30.87 -9.90 21.25
CA VAL A 128 -30.55 -9.73 19.82
C VAL A 128 -29.42 -8.72 19.62
N ALA A 129 -29.39 -7.63 20.38
CA ALA A 129 -28.27 -6.67 20.36
C ALA A 129 -26.94 -7.35 20.74
N LEU A 130 -26.93 -8.09 21.85
CA LEU A 130 -25.75 -8.81 22.31
C LEU A 130 -25.29 -9.89 21.30
N ALA A 131 -26.23 -10.63 20.72
CA ALA A 131 -25.92 -11.58 19.64
C ALA A 131 -25.32 -10.89 18.41
N THR A 132 -25.80 -9.69 18.08
CA THR A 132 -25.24 -8.86 16.99
C THR A 132 -23.81 -8.46 17.31
N VAL A 133 -23.49 -8.11 18.55
CA VAL A 133 -22.12 -7.82 18.99
C VAL A 133 -21.23 -9.05 18.82
N PHE A 134 -21.65 -10.25 19.25
CA PHE A 134 -20.87 -11.48 19.03
C PHE A 134 -20.65 -11.82 17.56
N ALA A 135 -21.66 -11.63 16.71
CA ALA A 135 -21.50 -11.79 15.27
C ALA A 135 -20.54 -10.75 14.67
N GLY A 136 -20.57 -9.50 15.17
CA GLY A 136 -19.64 -8.43 14.79
C GLY A 136 -18.20 -8.72 15.22
N LEU A 137 -17.99 -9.25 16.42
CA LEU A 137 -16.67 -9.69 16.89
C LEU A 137 -16.13 -10.87 16.07
N SER A 138 -16.99 -11.82 15.68
CA SER A 138 -16.62 -12.90 14.75
C SER A 138 -16.18 -12.38 13.37
N LEU A 139 -16.75 -11.26 12.90
CA LEU A 139 -16.29 -10.56 11.70
C LEU A 139 -14.99 -9.81 11.94
N ALA A 140 -14.85 -9.11 13.06
CA ALA A 140 -13.66 -8.34 13.41
C ALA A 140 -12.40 -9.22 13.45
N LEU A 141 -12.50 -10.45 13.94
CA LEU A 141 -11.39 -11.40 13.97
C LEU A 141 -10.91 -11.88 12.59
N LEU A 142 -11.50 -11.41 11.49
CA LEU A 142 -10.95 -11.63 10.14
C LEU A 142 -9.60 -10.91 9.94
N ILE A 143 -9.25 -9.96 10.81
CA ILE A 143 -7.95 -9.27 10.78
C ILE A 143 -6.76 -10.22 10.89
N GLU A 144 -6.94 -11.34 11.60
CA GLU A 144 -5.93 -12.39 11.81
C GLU A 144 -5.82 -13.35 10.63
N GLN A 145 -6.55 -13.08 9.53
CA GLN A 145 -6.70 -13.99 8.40
C GLN A 145 -6.49 -13.24 7.09
N GLY A 146 -5.26 -12.79 6.84
CA GLY A 146 -4.85 -12.10 5.61
C GLY A 146 -3.57 -11.30 5.78
N HIS A 147 -3.26 -10.42 4.82
CA HIS A 147 -2.03 -9.60 4.82
C HIS A 147 -1.88 -8.72 6.05
N ALA A 148 -2.98 -8.31 6.67
CA ALA A 148 -2.96 -7.50 7.88
C ALA A 148 -2.53 -8.28 9.13
N ALA A 149 -2.60 -9.62 9.12
CA ALA A 149 -2.08 -10.43 10.21
C ALA A 149 -0.53 -10.43 10.25
N ALA A 150 0.11 -10.01 9.16
CA ALA A 150 1.56 -9.95 9.03
C ALA A 150 2.12 -8.53 9.21
N THR A 151 1.30 -7.54 9.58
CA THR A 151 1.75 -6.17 9.83
C THR A 151 2.01 -5.92 11.31
N ASP A 152 3.10 -5.23 11.62
CA ASP A 152 3.45 -4.87 13.00
C ASP A 152 2.58 -3.74 13.59
N ASP A 153 1.87 -2.98 12.74
CA ASP A 153 0.96 -1.90 13.13
C ASP A 153 -0.50 -2.37 13.19
N ILE A 154 -1.25 -1.85 14.18
CA ILE A 154 -2.67 -2.15 14.43
C ILE A 154 -3.63 -1.39 13.50
N VAL A 155 -3.18 -0.30 12.85
CA VAL A 155 -4.05 0.56 12.03
C VAL A 155 -4.71 -0.21 10.89
N LEU A 156 -3.93 -0.95 10.09
CA LEU A 156 -4.47 -1.70 8.95
C LEU A 156 -5.45 -2.81 9.38
N PRO A 157 -5.12 -3.66 10.39
CA PRO A 157 -6.09 -4.56 11.01
C PRO A 157 -7.39 -3.87 11.41
N LEU A 158 -7.32 -2.76 12.17
CA LEU A 158 -8.52 -2.07 12.63
C LEU A 158 -9.37 -1.53 11.47
N LEU A 159 -8.75 -0.98 10.44
CA LEU A 159 -9.44 -0.52 9.23
C LEU A 159 -10.17 -1.67 8.53
N ILE A 160 -9.56 -2.84 8.45
CA ILE A 160 -10.19 -4.04 7.88
C ILE A 160 -11.37 -4.48 8.73
N ALA A 161 -11.24 -4.52 10.06
CA ALA A 161 -12.33 -4.87 10.97
C ALA A 161 -13.54 -3.95 10.79
N VAL A 162 -13.31 -2.62 10.78
CA VAL A 162 -14.37 -1.63 10.54
C VAL A 162 -14.98 -1.81 9.15
N HIS A 163 -14.16 -2.04 8.13
CA HIS A 163 -14.62 -2.24 6.75
C HIS A 163 -15.54 -3.47 6.62
N VAL A 164 -15.15 -4.62 7.17
CA VAL A 164 -15.97 -5.85 7.06
C VAL A 164 -17.23 -5.80 7.93
N ILE A 165 -17.19 -5.12 9.08
CA ILE A 165 -18.39 -4.87 9.88
C ILE A 165 -19.36 -3.94 9.13
N ALA A 166 -18.86 -2.86 8.51
CA ALA A 166 -19.68 -1.96 7.71
C ALA A 166 -20.28 -2.67 6.47
N ALA A 167 -19.48 -3.49 5.78
CA ALA A 167 -19.97 -4.36 4.71
C ALA A 167 -21.04 -5.34 5.23
N GLY A 168 -20.82 -5.91 6.41
CA GLY A 168 -21.78 -6.76 7.11
C GLY A 168 -23.11 -6.07 7.38
N ALA A 169 -23.06 -4.82 7.85
CA ALA A 169 -24.22 -4.04 8.23
C ALA A 169 -25.09 -3.66 7.03
N TRP A 170 -24.45 -3.39 5.88
CA TRP A 170 -25.16 -3.03 4.65
C TRP A 170 -25.52 -4.26 3.81
N LEU A 171 -24.52 -4.99 3.32
CA LEU A 171 -24.72 -6.10 2.37
C LEU A 171 -25.39 -7.31 3.05
N GLY A 172 -24.98 -7.63 4.28
CA GLY A 172 -25.56 -8.74 5.05
C GLY A 172 -27.04 -8.54 5.40
N ALA A 173 -27.51 -7.30 5.37
CA ALA A 173 -28.88 -6.95 5.67
C ALA A 173 -29.79 -6.87 4.41
N LEU A 174 -29.27 -7.07 3.20
CA LEU A 174 -30.06 -7.04 1.96
C LEU A 174 -31.05 -8.21 1.86
N VAL A 175 -30.61 -9.43 2.17
CA VAL A 175 -31.49 -10.62 2.18
C VAL A 175 -32.62 -10.51 3.21
N PRO A 176 -32.38 -10.15 4.49
CA PRO A 176 -33.47 -9.96 5.43
C PRO A 176 -34.36 -8.77 5.05
N LEU A 177 -33.84 -7.70 4.45
CA LEU A 177 -34.68 -6.63 3.89
C LEU A 177 -35.60 -7.15 2.78
N LEU A 178 -35.06 -7.90 1.81
CA LEU A 178 -35.81 -8.50 0.71
C LEU A 178 -36.96 -9.36 1.23
N LEU A 179 -36.65 -10.25 2.18
CA LEU A 179 -37.64 -11.11 2.83
C LEU A 179 -38.67 -10.28 3.62
N PHE A 180 -38.25 -9.24 4.34
CA PHE A 180 -39.15 -8.41 5.11
C PHE A 180 -40.13 -7.65 4.21
N VAL A 181 -39.65 -7.01 3.14
CA VAL A 181 -40.50 -6.32 2.15
C VAL A 181 -41.46 -7.31 1.49
N HIS A 182 -41.02 -8.55 1.24
CA HIS A 182 -41.85 -9.61 0.68
C HIS A 182 -42.93 -10.13 1.65
N LEU A 183 -42.63 -10.23 2.93
CA LEU A 183 -43.54 -10.81 3.93
C LEU A 183 -44.49 -9.79 4.54
N PHE A 184 -44.07 -8.53 4.68
CA PHE A 184 -44.79 -7.47 5.40
C PHE A 184 -44.96 -6.23 4.50
N PRO A 185 -45.87 -6.27 3.50
CA PRO A 185 -46.05 -5.17 2.55
C PRO A 185 -46.38 -3.84 3.22
N ASP A 186 -47.20 -3.85 4.28
CA ASP A 186 -47.66 -2.62 4.95
C ASP A 186 -46.53 -1.91 5.72
N SER A 187 -45.55 -2.67 6.21
CA SER A 187 -44.38 -2.13 6.91
C SER A 187 -43.16 -1.90 6.02
N ALA A 188 -43.26 -2.19 4.71
CA ALA A 188 -42.13 -2.16 3.79
C ALA A 188 -41.50 -0.77 3.66
N ALA A 189 -42.31 0.30 3.59
CA ALA A 189 -41.82 1.66 3.45
C ALA A 189 -41.06 2.13 4.70
N VAL A 190 -41.57 1.81 5.90
CA VAL A 190 -40.90 2.12 7.17
C VAL A 190 -39.57 1.39 7.29
N ALA A 191 -39.55 0.09 6.95
CA ALA A 191 -38.34 -0.72 6.98
C ALA A 191 -37.28 -0.21 5.99
N ALA A 192 -37.66 0.10 4.75
CA ALA A 192 -36.76 0.64 3.73
C ALA A 192 -36.15 1.99 4.14
N ARG A 193 -36.93 2.89 4.75
CA ARG A 193 -36.41 4.17 5.27
C ARG A 193 -35.39 3.99 6.39
N ARG A 194 -35.67 3.12 7.36
CA ARG A 194 -34.72 2.82 8.46
C ARG A 194 -33.44 2.17 7.93
N PHE A 195 -33.59 1.21 7.01
CA PHE A 195 -32.45 0.59 6.32
C PHE A 195 -31.60 1.62 5.58
N SER A 196 -32.21 2.59 4.91
CA SER A 196 -31.49 3.65 4.21
C SER A 196 -30.61 4.51 5.14
N GLY A 197 -30.98 4.69 6.41
CA GLY A 197 -30.15 5.38 7.40
C GLY A 197 -28.91 4.56 7.76
N LEU A 198 -29.11 3.27 8.08
CA LEU A 198 -28.03 2.32 8.35
C LEU A 198 -27.07 2.19 7.16
N GLY A 199 -27.62 2.06 5.95
CA GLY A 199 -26.84 1.96 4.71
C GLY A 199 -25.97 3.18 4.47
N LEU A 200 -26.44 4.40 4.76
CA LEU A 200 -25.62 5.60 4.62
C LEU A 200 -24.41 5.60 5.55
N VAL A 201 -24.59 5.25 6.82
CA VAL A 201 -23.49 5.16 7.80
C VAL A 201 -22.47 4.11 7.36
N ALA A 202 -22.96 2.94 6.93
CA ALA A 202 -22.10 1.86 6.44
C ALA A 202 -21.32 2.26 5.17
N VAL A 203 -21.95 2.94 4.22
CA VAL A 203 -21.30 3.41 2.98
C VAL A 203 -20.19 4.43 3.29
N VAL A 204 -20.44 5.39 4.20
CA VAL A 204 -19.41 6.37 4.62
C VAL A 204 -18.21 5.65 5.25
N ALA A 205 -18.47 4.71 6.15
CA ALA A 205 -17.41 3.91 6.77
C ALA A 205 -16.63 3.07 5.74
N LEU A 206 -17.33 2.44 4.79
CA LEU A 206 -16.72 1.66 3.71
C LEU A 206 -15.80 2.52 2.83
N PHE A 207 -16.26 3.70 2.43
CA PHE A 207 -15.47 4.62 1.61
C PHE A 207 -14.21 5.10 2.36
N ALA A 208 -14.38 5.59 3.58
CA ALA A 208 -13.26 6.09 4.39
C ALA A 208 -12.22 5.00 4.66
N THR A 209 -12.66 3.81 5.06
CA THR A 209 -11.75 2.68 5.31
C THR A 209 -11.11 2.15 4.03
N ALA A 210 -11.82 2.09 2.90
CA ALA A 210 -11.27 1.66 1.62
C ALA A 210 -10.20 2.62 1.10
N TRP A 211 -10.42 3.92 1.27
CA TRP A 211 -9.46 4.94 0.87
C TRP A 211 -8.12 4.74 1.59
N VAL A 212 -8.13 4.65 2.91
CA VAL A 212 -6.89 4.45 3.68
C VAL A 212 -6.27 3.07 3.39
N GLN A 213 -7.07 2.00 3.32
CA GLN A 213 -6.57 0.67 2.97
C GLN A 213 -5.88 0.63 1.60
N SER A 214 -6.35 1.43 0.62
CA SER A 214 -5.69 1.49 -0.69
C SER A 214 -4.25 2.00 -0.62
N LEU A 215 -3.95 2.92 0.30
CA LEU A 215 -2.59 3.44 0.52
C LEU A 215 -1.67 2.37 1.13
N TYR A 216 -2.21 1.50 1.98
CA TYR A 216 -1.45 0.42 2.62
C TYR A 216 -1.26 -0.79 1.69
N LEU A 217 -2.29 -1.17 0.94
CA LEU A 217 -2.32 -2.43 0.18
C LEU A 217 -1.96 -2.27 -1.31
N ILE A 218 -2.37 -1.16 -1.93
CA ILE A 218 -2.15 -0.91 -3.37
C ILE A 218 -0.93 -0.02 -3.57
N GLY A 219 -0.81 1.05 -2.79
CA GLY A 219 0.27 2.02 -2.90
C GLY A 219 -0.02 3.06 -3.98
N ASP A 220 0.93 3.24 -4.90
CA ASP A 220 0.87 4.26 -5.95
C ASP A 220 0.01 3.87 -7.17
N VAL A 221 -0.01 4.76 -8.15
CA VAL A 221 -0.69 4.57 -9.44
C VAL A 221 -0.20 3.30 -10.15
N GLY A 222 1.10 2.98 -10.05
CA GLY A 222 1.66 1.72 -10.56
C GLY A 222 1.00 0.51 -9.91
N GLY A 223 0.82 0.54 -8.59
CA GLY A 223 0.08 -0.48 -7.84
C GLY A 223 -1.36 -0.69 -8.35
N TRP A 224 -2.07 0.40 -8.69
CA TRP A 224 -3.46 0.34 -9.16
C TRP A 224 -3.62 -0.29 -10.54
N PHE A 225 -2.77 0.08 -11.50
CA PHE A 225 -2.95 -0.32 -12.90
C PHE A 225 -1.99 -1.41 -13.36
N GLY A 226 -0.83 -1.53 -12.72
CA GLY A 226 0.23 -2.47 -13.09
C GLY A 226 0.27 -3.75 -12.27
N THR A 227 -0.70 -3.99 -11.39
CA THR A 227 -0.78 -5.23 -10.61
C THR A 227 -2.15 -5.89 -10.73
N THR A 228 -2.19 -7.23 -10.66
CA THR A 228 -3.45 -7.99 -10.63
C THR A 228 -4.31 -7.59 -9.43
N TYR A 229 -3.68 -7.30 -8.28
CA TYR A 229 -4.37 -6.78 -7.09
C TYR A 229 -5.09 -5.47 -7.41
N GLY A 230 -4.39 -4.50 -8.01
CA GLY A 230 -4.95 -3.22 -8.40
C GLY A 230 -6.11 -3.34 -9.38
N ILE A 231 -5.99 -4.20 -10.41
CA ILE A 231 -7.06 -4.42 -11.41
C ILE A 231 -8.33 -4.98 -10.76
N VAL A 232 -8.20 -5.97 -9.86
CA VAL A 232 -9.35 -6.52 -9.13
C VAL A 232 -9.96 -5.45 -8.20
N ALA A 233 -9.13 -4.60 -7.58
CA ALA A 233 -9.60 -3.49 -6.75
C ALA A 233 -10.33 -2.40 -7.56
N ILE A 234 -9.90 -2.11 -8.79
CA ILE A 234 -10.63 -1.24 -9.73
C ILE A 234 -11.99 -1.86 -10.04
N GLY A 235 -12.03 -3.15 -10.40
CA GLY A 235 -13.29 -3.86 -10.65
C GLY A 235 -14.24 -3.79 -9.44
N LYS A 236 -13.73 -4.00 -8.23
CA LYS A 236 -14.50 -3.86 -6.99
C LYS A 236 -15.01 -2.43 -6.78
N THR A 237 -14.19 -1.42 -7.07
CA THR A 237 -14.59 0.00 -6.97
C THR A 237 -15.70 0.36 -7.97
N VAL A 238 -15.60 -0.13 -9.21
CA VAL A 238 -16.65 0.05 -10.24
C VAL A 238 -17.94 -0.63 -9.80
N LEU A 239 -17.87 -1.88 -9.34
CA LEU A 239 -19.04 -2.61 -8.82
C LEU A 239 -19.67 -1.90 -7.62
N PHE A 240 -18.85 -1.34 -6.72
CA PHE A 240 -19.32 -0.56 -5.58
C PHE A 240 -20.03 0.72 -6.03
N ALA A 241 -19.48 1.44 -7.00
CA ALA A 241 -20.12 2.62 -7.58
C ALA A 241 -21.47 2.27 -8.23
N LEU A 242 -21.54 1.19 -9.01
CA LEU A 242 -22.80 0.70 -9.58
C LEU A 242 -23.82 0.36 -8.49
N LEU A 243 -23.40 -0.33 -7.43
CA LEU A 243 -24.27 -0.66 -6.30
C LEU A 243 -24.78 0.61 -5.59
N LEU A 244 -23.95 1.64 -5.43
CA LEU A 244 -24.39 2.93 -4.88
C LEU A 244 -25.43 3.63 -5.75
N LEU A 245 -25.31 3.54 -7.08
CA LEU A 245 -26.31 4.09 -8.00
C LEU A 245 -27.66 3.37 -7.84
N ILE A 246 -27.66 2.05 -7.70
CA ILE A 246 -28.88 1.26 -7.45
C ILE A 246 -29.47 1.62 -6.08
N ALA A 247 -28.64 1.70 -5.03
CA ALA A 247 -29.06 2.09 -3.69
C ALA A 247 -29.64 3.52 -3.64
N ALA A 248 -29.05 4.44 -4.41
CA ALA A 248 -29.57 5.80 -4.57
C ALA A 248 -30.92 5.81 -5.28
N ALA A 249 -31.10 5.01 -6.34
CA ALA A 249 -32.40 4.84 -7.00
C ALA A 249 -33.44 4.26 -6.03
N ASN A 250 -33.07 3.28 -5.21
CA ASN A 250 -33.94 2.70 -4.19
C ASN A 250 -34.35 3.75 -3.14
N ARG A 251 -33.41 4.58 -2.68
CA ARG A 251 -33.65 5.63 -1.69
C ARG A 251 -34.52 6.78 -2.23
N PHE A 252 -34.19 7.31 -3.40
CA PHE A 252 -34.77 8.57 -3.90
C PHE A 252 -35.95 8.37 -4.85
N ILE A 253 -36.09 7.18 -5.46
CA ILE A 253 -37.12 6.93 -6.47
C ILE A 253 -38.11 5.85 -6.01
N LEU A 254 -37.64 4.67 -5.60
CA LEU A 254 -38.53 3.54 -5.30
C LEU A 254 -39.16 3.64 -3.92
N THR A 255 -38.38 3.96 -2.88
CA THR A 255 -38.88 4.04 -1.49
C THR A 255 -40.00 5.08 -1.32
N PRO A 256 -39.89 6.33 -1.85
CA PRO A 256 -40.98 7.31 -1.73
C PRO A 256 -42.26 6.93 -2.49
N LYS A 257 -42.15 6.14 -3.56
CA LYS A 257 -43.31 5.70 -4.36
C LYS A 257 -44.09 4.56 -3.71
N LEU A 258 -43.52 3.87 -2.71
CA LEU A 258 -44.22 2.82 -1.95
C LEU A 258 -45.43 3.36 -1.17
N GLU A 259 -45.44 4.66 -0.86
CA GLU A 259 -46.53 5.30 -0.14
C GLU A 259 -47.78 5.56 -1.03
N GLY A 260 -47.67 5.34 -2.36
CA GLY A 260 -48.71 5.74 -3.33
C GLY A 260 -49.30 4.65 -4.26
N ALA A 261 -48.67 3.49 -4.47
CA ALA A 261 -49.24 2.40 -5.30
C ALA A 261 -48.47 1.05 -5.21
N GLY A 262 -49.19 -0.08 -5.32
CA GLY A 262 -48.64 -1.46 -5.19
C GLY A 262 -47.61 -1.89 -6.25
N ALA A 263 -47.60 -1.29 -7.45
CA ALA A 263 -46.60 -1.58 -8.49
C ALA A 263 -45.17 -1.16 -8.08
N SER A 264 -45.03 -0.23 -7.13
CA SER A 264 -43.73 0.24 -6.62
C SER A 264 -43.00 -0.81 -5.79
N ARG A 265 -43.73 -1.79 -5.24
CA ARG A 265 -43.17 -2.83 -4.37
C ARG A 265 -42.41 -3.90 -5.16
N THR A 266 -42.98 -4.37 -6.26
CA THR A 266 -42.31 -5.38 -7.12
C THR A 266 -41.02 -4.82 -7.69
N ALA A 267 -41.01 -3.56 -8.12
CA ALA A 267 -39.80 -2.89 -8.58
C ALA A 267 -38.72 -2.83 -7.49
N LEU A 268 -39.11 -2.54 -6.23
CA LEU A 268 -38.17 -2.53 -5.11
C LEU A 268 -37.60 -3.95 -4.82
N LEU A 269 -38.45 -4.98 -4.83
CA LEU A 269 -38.00 -6.37 -4.63
C LEU A 269 -36.98 -6.80 -5.70
N ILE A 270 -37.25 -6.51 -6.97
CA ILE A 270 -36.31 -6.79 -8.08
C ILE A 270 -35.01 -6.02 -7.86
N SER A 271 -35.09 -4.74 -7.51
CA SER A 271 -33.91 -3.90 -7.27
C SER A 271 -33.05 -4.44 -6.13
N ILE A 272 -33.63 -4.77 -4.97
CA ILE A 272 -32.90 -5.37 -3.84
C ILE A 272 -32.31 -6.74 -4.23
N GLY A 273 -33.01 -7.52 -5.07
CA GLY A 273 -32.49 -8.77 -5.63
C GLY A 273 -31.24 -8.54 -6.49
N ILE A 274 -31.26 -7.54 -7.36
CA ILE A 274 -30.10 -7.12 -8.17
C ILE A 274 -28.97 -6.61 -7.27
N GLU A 275 -29.27 -5.76 -6.27
CA GLU A 275 -28.29 -5.30 -5.29
C GLU A 275 -27.63 -6.49 -4.58
N THR A 276 -28.41 -7.49 -4.18
CA THR A 276 -27.91 -8.71 -3.53
C THR A 276 -26.99 -9.49 -4.47
N ALA A 277 -27.34 -9.65 -5.75
CA ALA A 277 -26.50 -10.33 -6.72
C ALA A 277 -25.16 -9.59 -6.94
N VAL A 278 -25.20 -8.25 -7.10
CA VAL A 278 -23.99 -7.43 -7.22
C VAL A 278 -23.15 -7.48 -5.94
N ALA A 279 -23.79 -7.48 -4.77
CA ALA A 279 -23.13 -7.63 -3.47
C ALA A 279 -22.38 -8.97 -3.35
N LEU A 280 -22.93 -10.06 -3.86
CA LEU A 280 -22.24 -11.36 -3.89
C LEU A 280 -20.97 -11.31 -4.75
N VAL A 281 -21.03 -10.65 -5.92
CA VAL A 281 -19.84 -10.46 -6.79
C VAL A 281 -18.80 -9.58 -6.10
N LEU A 282 -19.22 -8.52 -5.39
CA LEU A 282 -18.35 -7.67 -4.58
C LEU A 282 -17.62 -8.45 -3.47
N VAL A 283 -18.34 -9.34 -2.77
CA VAL A 283 -17.75 -10.21 -1.74
C VAL A 283 -16.77 -11.20 -2.39
N ALA A 284 -17.10 -11.78 -3.54
CA ALA A 284 -16.19 -12.66 -4.27
C ALA A 284 -14.89 -11.91 -4.68
N ALA A 285 -14.99 -10.69 -5.21
CA ALA A 285 -13.84 -9.85 -5.51
C ALA A 285 -12.99 -9.54 -4.26
N ALA A 286 -13.64 -9.30 -3.11
CA ALA A 286 -12.94 -9.10 -1.84
C ALA A 286 -12.17 -10.36 -1.38
N VAL A 287 -12.75 -11.55 -1.57
CA VAL A 287 -12.08 -12.83 -1.27
C VAL A 287 -10.87 -13.03 -2.17
N VAL A 288 -10.99 -12.72 -3.47
CA VAL A 288 -9.86 -12.78 -4.41
C VAL A 288 -8.74 -11.84 -3.96
N LEU A 289 -9.04 -10.56 -3.69
CA LEU A 289 -8.06 -9.58 -3.18
C LEU A 289 -7.36 -10.06 -1.91
N ALA A 290 -8.10 -10.68 -1.00
CA ALA A 290 -7.54 -11.16 0.26
C ALA A 290 -6.62 -12.39 0.10
N THR A 291 -6.51 -12.96 -1.11
CA THR A 291 -5.57 -14.05 -1.46
C THR A 291 -4.48 -13.64 -2.45
N LEU A 292 -4.62 -12.48 -3.09
CA LEU A 292 -3.58 -11.93 -3.96
C LEU A 292 -2.55 -11.17 -3.12
N PRO A 293 -1.24 -11.25 -3.43
CA PRO A 293 -0.25 -10.38 -2.80
C PRO A 293 -0.62 -8.90 -3.01
N PRO A 294 -0.50 -8.03 -1.98
CA PRO A 294 -0.83 -6.62 -2.12
C PRO A 294 0.01 -5.96 -3.20
N GLY A 295 -0.62 -5.09 -4.00
CA GLY A 295 0.04 -4.39 -5.11
C GLY A 295 1.27 -3.59 -4.66
N LYS A 296 1.27 -3.09 -3.41
CA LYS A 296 2.40 -2.35 -2.83
C LYS A 296 3.69 -3.16 -2.75
N HIS A 297 3.60 -4.49 -2.65
CA HIS A 297 4.75 -5.40 -2.53
C HIS A 297 5.20 -6.01 -3.86
N LEU A 298 4.54 -5.68 -4.96
CA LEU A 298 4.87 -6.18 -6.29
C LEU A 298 5.55 -5.09 -7.12
N GLN A 299 6.38 -5.49 -8.08
CA GLN A 299 6.82 -4.61 -9.15
C GLN A 299 5.69 -4.44 -10.17
N PRO A 300 5.12 -3.24 -10.33
CA PRO A 300 3.99 -3.03 -11.23
C PRO A 300 4.41 -3.05 -12.70
N GLN A 301 3.71 -3.83 -13.52
CA GLN A 301 3.83 -3.83 -14.98
C GLN A 301 2.93 -2.77 -15.57
N TRP A 302 3.46 -1.59 -15.85
CA TRP A 302 2.65 -0.48 -16.33
C TRP A 302 2.07 -0.76 -17.72
N PRO A 303 0.72 -0.74 -17.90
CA PRO A 303 0.10 -1.20 -19.14
C PRO A 303 -0.05 -0.09 -20.21
N PHE A 304 0.23 1.16 -19.88
CA PHE A 304 -0.02 2.30 -20.76
C PHE A 304 1.28 2.90 -21.32
N SER A 305 1.22 3.51 -22.50
CA SER A 305 2.38 4.18 -23.12
C SER A 305 2.72 5.55 -22.52
N PHE A 306 1.92 6.02 -21.56
CA PHE A 306 2.08 7.29 -20.87
C PHE A 306 1.95 7.08 -19.37
N GLN A 307 2.61 7.93 -18.57
CA GLN A 307 2.54 7.93 -17.11
C GLN A 307 2.28 9.37 -16.63
N PRO A 308 1.61 9.55 -15.49
CA PRO A 308 1.53 10.85 -14.83
C PRO A 308 2.92 11.47 -14.63
N ASP A 309 3.06 12.76 -14.95
CA ASP A 309 4.29 13.52 -14.75
C ASP A 309 4.13 14.53 -13.62
N PHE A 310 4.62 14.18 -12.44
CA PHE A 310 4.63 15.06 -11.27
C PHE A 310 5.90 15.92 -11.17
N SER A 311 6.87 15.78 -12.06
CA SER A 311 8.14 16.53 -11.99
C SER A 311 7.91 18.05 -12.14
N ASN A 312 6.82 18.43 -12.80
CA ASN A 312 6.44 19.81 -13.07
C ASN A 312 5.42 20.38 -12.07
N ILE A 313 5.16 19.69 -10.94
CA ILE A 313 4.13 20.10 -9.96
C ILE A 313 4.39 21.48 -9.34
N HIS A 314 5.66 21.88 -9.26
CA HIS A 314 6.07 23.19 -8.73
C HIS A 314 5.76 24.35 -9.68
N ILE A 315 5.43 24.07 -10.95
CA ILE A 315 5.18 25.10 -11.94
C ILE A 315 3.73 25.57 -11.82
N TRP A 316 3.52 26.89 -11.70
CA TRP A 316 2.20 27.48 -11.42
C TRP A 316 1.09 27.09 -12.41
N TYR A 317 1.40 26.86 -13.69
CA TYR A 317 0.40 26.48 -14.68
C TYR A 317 -0.01 24.99 -14.59
N TYR A 318 0.77 24.12 -13.94
CA TYR A 318 0.41 22.72 -13.70
C TYR A 318 -0.92 22.62 -12.93
N GLY A 319 -1.05 23.42 -11.88
CA GLY A 319 -2.29 23.53 -11.10
C GLY A 319 -3.49 23.96 -11.94
N ARG A 320 -3.30 24.83 -12.94
CA ARG A 320 -4.38 25.27 -13.85
C ARG A 320 -4.91 24.11 -14.70
N GLU A 321 -4.04 23.25 -15.19
CA GLU A 321 -4.43 22.07 -15.96
C GLU A 321 -5.15 21.04 -15.07
N LEU A 322 -4.67 20.83 -13.84
CA LEU A 322 -5.38 19.99 -12.85
C LEU A 322 -6.79 20.53 -12.54
N TRP A 323 -6.95 21.84 -12.37
CA TRP A 323 -8.26 22.46 -12.14
C TRP A 323 -9.23 22.23 -13.30
N ARG A 324 -8.75 22.28 -14.56
CA ARG A 324 -9.59 21.96 -15.73
C ARG A 324 -10.07 20.51 -15.70
N VAL A 325 -9.17 19.57 -15.40
CA VAL A 325 -9.53 18.14 -15.24
C VAL A 325 -10.57 17.98 -14.13
N ALA A 326 -10.37 18.63 -12.97
CA ALA A 326 -11.29 18.57 -11.84
C ALA A 326 -12.68 19.15 -12.18
N ILE A 327 -12.77 20.27 -12.89
CA ILE A 327 -14.04 20.86 -13.33
C ILE A 327 -14.81 19.91 -14.25
N LEU A 328 -14.13 19.34 -15.24
CA LEU A 328 -14.74 18.39 -16.18
C LEU A 328 -15.23 17.11 -15.45
N ALA A 329 -14.42 16.59 -14.53
CA ALA A 329 -14.79 15.43 -13.72
C ALA A 329 -15.99 15.73 -12.81
N ALA A 330 -15.98 16.88 -12.12
CA ALA A 330 -17.08 17.32 -11.26
C ALA A 330 -18.38 17.51 -12.05
N ALA A 331 -18.31 18.11 -13.25
CA ALA A 331 -19.46 18.29 -14.13
C ALA A 331 -20.08 16.93 -14.52
N ALA A 332 -19.26 15.93 -14.86
CA ALA A 332 -19.73 14.59 -15.16
C ALA A 332 -20.41 13.92 -13.95
N VAL A 333 -19.82 14.02 -12.75
CA VAL A 333 -20.40 13.46 -11.52
C VAL A 333 -21.73 14.14 -11.19
N ILE A 334 -21.80 15.47 -11.25
CA ILE A 334 -23.03 16.23 -10.99
C ILE A 334 -24.11 15.87 -12.01
N ALA A 335 -23.77 15.68 -13.29
CA ALA A 335 -24.71 15.25 -14.32
C ALA A 335 -25.36 13.92 -13.95
N VAL A 336 -24.55 12.93 -13.55
CA VAL A 336 -25.02 11.62 -13.11
C VAL A 336 -25.90 11.73 -11.86
N LEU A 337 -25.49 12.52 -10.86
CA LEU A 337 -26.26 12.75 -9.64
C LEU A 337 -27.62 13.42 -9.94
N CYS A 338 -27.67 14.32 -10.92
CA CYS A 338 -28.90 15.01 -11.31
C CYS A 338 -29.94 14.07 -11.95
N LEU A 339 -29.53 12.92 -12.52
CA LEU A 339 -30.46 11.93 -13.07
C LEU A 339 -31.40 11.35 -11.99
N PHE A 340 -30.99 11.37 -10.72
CA PHE A 340 -31.78 10.85 -9.61
C PHE A 340 -32.89 11.80 -9.13
N PHE A 341 -32.83 13.08 -9.50
CA PHE A 341 -33.80 14.09 -9.06
C PHE A 341 -34.70 14.53 -10.21
N ARG A 342 -36.02 14.33 -10.05
CA ARG A 342 -37.01 14.54 -11.11
C ARG A 342 -36.98 15.96 -11.72
N ARG A 343 -36.64 16.96 -10.91
CA ARG A 343 -36.55 18.39 -11.29
C ARG A 343 -35.27 18.73 -12.07
N THR A 344 -34.17 17.99 -11.89
CA THR A 344 -32.86 18.30 -12.50
C THR A 344 -32.40 17.28 -13.53
N ARG A 345 -33.15 16.19 -13.76
CA ARG A 345 -32.78 15.09 -14.69
C ARG A 345 -32.44 15.50 -16.13
N ILE A 346 -32.96 16.64 -16.61
CA ILE A 346 -32.64 17.20 -17.94
C ILE A 346 -31.65 18.36 -17.79
N ALA A 347 -31.94 19.29 -16.87
CA ALA A 347 -31.13 20.49 -16.68
C ALA A 347 -29.68 20.18 -16.27
N GLY A 348 -29.45 19.16 -15.44
CA GLY A 348 -28.12 18.77 -14.97
C GLY A 348 -27.20 18.30 -16.11
N PRO A 349 -27.58 17.28 -16.90
CA PRO A 349 -26.79 16.86 -18.07
C PRO A 349 -26.57 17.97 -19.10
N VAL A 350 -27.58 18.81 -19.35
CA VAL A 350 -27.44 19.96 -20.27
C VAL A 350 -26.42 20.97 -19.73
N LEU A 351 -26.49 21.32 -18.44
CA LEU A 351 -25.53 22.23 -17.82
C LEU A 351 -24.11 21.65 -17.82
N ALA A 352 -23.96 20.35 -17.56
CA ALA A 352 -22.67 19.68 -17.65
C ALA A 352 -22.10 19.70 -19.07
N ALA A 353 -22.94 19.48 -20.10
CA ALA A 353 -22.53 19.60 -21.50
C ALA A 353 -22.07 21.04 -21.83
N ILE A 354 -22.76 22.06 -21.31
CA ILE A 354 -22.34 23.47 -21.43
C ILE A 354 -20.98 23.69 -20.76
N VAL A 355 -20.76 23.17 -19.55
CA VAL A 355 -19.48 23.27 -18.84
C VAL A 355 -18.35 22.59 -19.62
N VAL A 356 -18.60 21.40 -20.18
CA VAL A 356 -17.63 20.68 -21.02
C VAL A 356 -17.29 21.46 -22.28
N PHE A 357 -18.28 22.10 -22.91
CA PHE A 357 -18.06 22.92 -24.10
C PHE A 357 -17.33 24.24 -23.79
N ALA A 358 -17.65 24.88 -22.67
CA ALA A 358 -17.09 26.18 -22.29
C ALA A 358 -15.70 26.10 -21.65
N THR A 359 -15.32 24.94 -21.11
CA THR A 359 -14.01 24.74 -20.45
C THR A 359 -12.97 24.32 -21.50
N PRO A 360 -11.84 25.05 -21.65
CA PRO A 360 -10.76 24.61 -22.53
C PRO A 360 -10.23 23.24 -22.10
N TRP A 361 -9.95 22.38 -23.08
CA TRP A 361 -9.40 21.05 -22.82
C TRP A 361 -8.04 21.14 -22.14
N PRO A 362 -7.77 20.31 -21.12
CA PRO A 362 -6.50 20.33 -20.41
C PRO A 362 -5.35 19.88 -21.31
N ASN A 363 -4.18 20.52 -21.18
CA ASN A 363 -2.99 20.11 -21.90
C ASN A 363 -2.37 18.86 -21.24
N LEU A 364 -2.76 17.69 -21.72
CA LEU A 364 -2.31 16.41 -21.16
C LEU A 364 -0.79 16.19 -21.27
N ARG A 365 -0.08 16.90 -22.16
CA ARG A 365 1.39 16.79 -22.28
C ARG A 365 2.14 17.39 -21.09
N VAL A 366 1.47 18.25 -20.31
CA VAL A 366 2.01 18.80 -19.05
C VAL A 366 1.82 17.81 -17.91
N LEU A 367 0.74 17.03 -17.96
CA LEU A 367 0.33 16.10 -16.90
C LEU A 367 0.86 14.68 -17.12
N ALA A 368 1.39 14.37 -18.31
CA ALA A 368 1.85 13.04 -18.66
C ALA A 368 3.11 13.06 -19.51
N LYS A 369 4.01 12.10 -19.24
CA LYS A 369 5.23 11.82 -20.01
C LYS A 369 5.18 10.40 -20.59
N PRO A 370 6.04 10.07 -21.57
CA PRO A 370 6.16 8.70 -22.06
C PRO A 370 6.48 7.72 -20.92
N ALA A 371 5.93 6.51 -20.99
CA ALA A 371 6.14 5.46 -20.01
C ALA A 371 6.74 4.21 -20.65
N TYR A 372 7.41 3.45 -19.80
CA TYR A 372 7.90 2.10 -20.05
C TYR A 372 7.11 1.13 -19.16
N PRO A 373 7.06 -0.17 -19.49
CA PRO A 373 6.44 -1.18 -18.62
C PRO A 373 7.00 -1.15 -17.19
N THR A 374 8.26 -0.76 -17.03
CA THR A 374 8.95 -0.69 -15.74
C THR A 374 8.88 0.67 -15.08
N SER A 375 8.20 1.69 -15.63
CA SER A 375 8.26 3.09 -15.14
C SER A 375 8.01 3.27 -13.63
N PHE A 376 7.18 2.40 -13.05
CA PHE A 376 6.80 2.38 -11.62
C PHE A 376 7.53 1.31 -10.80
N TYR A 377 8.56 0.68 -11.37
CA TYR A 377 9.42 -0.20 -10.58
C TYR A 377 10.13 0.59 -9.50
N ARG A 378 10.30 -0.06 -8.34
CA ARG A 378 11.02 0.50 -7.19
C ARG A 378 12.29 -0.30 -6.96
N SER A 379 13.42 0.37 -6.72
CA SER A 379 14.68 -0.33 -6.47
C SER A 379 14.59 -1.21 -5.19
N PRO A 380 14.83 -2.54 -5.30
CA PRO A 380 14.80 -3.44 -4.13
C PRO A 380 16.10 -3.39 -3.32
N THR A 381 17.17 -2.81 -3.85
CA THR A 381 18.48 -2.69 -3.20
C THR A 381 18.52 -1.50 -2.24
N GLY A 382 17.65 -0.52 -2.51
CA GLY A 382 17.55 0.74 -1.80
C GLY A 382 18.89 1.48 -1.71
N TYR A 383 19.75 1.41 -2.72
CA TYR A 383 21.03 2.13 -2.71
C TYR A 383 22.01 1.65 -1.60
N ALA A 384 22.05 0.34 -1.37
CA ALA A 384 22.99 -0.26 -0.43
C ALA A 384 24.45 -0.14 -0.93
N ALA A 385 25.39 0.05 0.00
CA ALA A 385 26.82 0.07 -0.31
C ALA A 385 27.29 -1.21 -1.03
N SER A 386 26.81 -2.37 -0.58
CA SER A 386 27.06 -3.66 -1.25
C SER A 386 26.47 -3.76 -2.66
N SER A 387 25.39 -3.03 -2.94
CA SER A 387 24.80 -2.95 -4.27
C SER A 387 25.67 -2.13 -5.21
N ILE A 388 26.16 -0.98 -4.73
CA ILE A 388 27.09 -0.10 -5.45
C ILE A 388 28.40 -0.84 -5.75
N ALA A 389 28.99 -1.50 -4.75
CA ALA A 389 30.23 -2.27 -4.90
C ALA A 389 30.09 -3.40 -5.93
N ARG A 390 29.02 -4.20 -5.85
CA ARG A 390 28.73 -5.25 -6.85
C ARG A 390 28.46 -4.67 -8.25
N GLY A 391 27.85 -3.50 -8.33
CA GLY A 391 27.64 -2.81 -9.61
C GLY A 391 28.96 -2.38 -10.24
N GLU A 392 29.91 -1.90 -9.43
CA GLU A 392 31.27 -1.60 -9.90
C GLU A 392 31.97 -2.86 -10.42
N ASP A 393 31.88 -3.98 -9.69
CA ASP A 393 32.48 -5.26 -10.12
C ASP A 393 31.96 -5.69 -11.50
N ILE A 394 30.65 -5.54 -11.75
CA ILE A 394 30.04 -5.82 -13.06
C ILE A 394 30.63 -4.91 -14.13
N VAL A 395 30.75 -3.60 -13.86
CA VAL A 395 31.34 -2.66 -14.82
C VAL A 395 32.80 -3.00 -15.08
N ARG A 396 33.62 -3.21 -14.05
CA ARG A 396 35.04 -3.57 -14.18
C ARG A 396 35.25 -4.85 -14.98
N ALA A 397 34.39 -5.85 -14.82
CA ALA A 397 34.49 -7.11 -15.54
C ALA A 397 34.10 -7.02 -17.03
N ASN A 398 33.27 -6.04 -17.42
CA ASN A 398 32.66 -5.99 -18.76
C ASN A 398 32.95 -4.68 -19.52
N CYS A 399 33.73 -3.76 -18.95
CA CYS A 399 33.99 -2.45 -19.55
C CYS A 399 34.90 -2.52 -20.77
N VAL A 400 34.78 -1.51 -21.64
CA VAL A 400 35.77 -1.24 -22.68
C VAL A 400 37.10 -0.72 -22.09
N PRO A 401 38.24 -0.83 -22.79
CA PRO A 401 39.56 -0.41 -22.28
C PRO A 401 39.67 1.07 -21.86
N GLU A 402 38.76 1.93 -22.34
CA GLU A 402 38.70 3.36 -22.06
C GLU A 402 38.12 3.70 -20.69
N CYS A 403 37.45 2.75 -20.03
CA CYS A 403 36.85 2.98 -18.71
C CYS A 403 37.89 3.42 -17.67
N PHE A 404 37.47 4.29 -16.75
CA PHE A 404 38.28 4.80 -15.63
C PHE A 404 39.47 5.69 -16.04
N ARG A 405 39.54 6.17 -17.30
CA ARG A 405 40.56 7.14 -17.74
C ARG A 405 40.14 8.57 -17.45
N ALA A 406 41.06 9.43 -17.00
CA ALA A 406 40.76 10.75 -16.44
C ALA A 406 40.06 11.77 -17.38
N GLU A 407 40.23 11.66 -18.69
CA GLU A 407 39.73 12.62 -19.69
C GLU A 407 38.57 12.09 -20.55
N LEU A 408 38.41 10.77 -20.65
CA LEU A 408 37.43 10.09 -21.52
C LEU A 408 36.89 8.84 -20.80
N ASP A 409 36.33 9.02 -19.60
CA ASP A 409 35.71 7.92 -18.84
C ASP A 409 34.25 7.69 -19.34
N PRO A 410 33.96 6.64 -20.12
CA PRO A 410 32.58 6.36 -20.55
C PRO A 410 31.66 5.95 -19.38
N THR A 411 32.20 5.76 -18.17
CA THR A 411 31.40 5.55 -16.96
C THR A 411 30.90 6.86 -16.33
N ASP A 412 31.34 8.03 -16.82
CA ASP A 412 30.76 9.33 -16.45
C ASP A 412 29.41 9.54 -17.15
N LEU A 413 28.34 9.31 -16.41
CA LEU A 413 26.96 9.49 -16.89
C LEU A 413 26.31 10.78 -16.41
N SER A 414 27.09 11.75 -15.93
CA SER A 414 26.59 13.05 -15.45
C SER A 414 25.76 13.80 -16.51
N SER A 415 26.15 13.70 -17.78
CA SER A 415 25.45 14.32 -18.93
C SER A 415 24.04 13.74 -19.18
N TYR A 416 23.76 12.51 -18.74
CA TYR A 416 22.47 11.84 -18.96
C TYR A 416 21.40 12.23 -17.95
N ASN A 417 21.74 13.08 -16.96
CA ASN A 417 20.83 13.53 -15.90
C ASN A 417 20.08 12.36 -15.22
N LEU A 418 20.82 11.30 -14.86
CA LEU A 418 20.25 10.08 -14.28
C LEU A 418 19.34 10.35 -13.08
N TRP A 419 19.65 11.40 -12.31
CA TRP A 419 18.90 11.85 -11.13
C TRP A 419 17.51 12.42 -11.43
N ARG A 420 17.21 12.78 -12.68
CA ARG A 420 15.86 13.23 -13.09
C ARG A 420 14.94 12.08 -13.51
N ARG A 421 15.44 10.84 -13.54
CA ARG A 421 14.69 9.66 -13.97
C ARG A 421 14.24 8.85 -12.75
N SER A 422 13.02 8.32 -12.80
CA SER A 422 12.61 7.31 -11.81
C SER A 422 13.47 6.06 -11.95
N ASP A 423 13.60 5.30 -10.87
CA ASP A 423 14.28 4.01 -10.86
C ASP A 423 13.80 3.11 -12.00
N GLY A 424 12.48 3.04 -12.16
CA GLY A 424 11.83 2.26 -13.19
C GLY A 424 12.07 2.72 -14.62
N ASP A 425 12.05 4.04 -14.87
CA ASP A 425 12.40 4.60 -16.19
C ASP A 425 13.88 4.33 -16.50
N LEU A 426 14.76 4.43 -15.50
CA LEU A 426 16.18 4.16 -15.64
C LEU A 426 16.46 2.68 -15.91
N PHE A 427 15.71 1.77 -15.28
CA PHE A 427 15.81 0.34 -15.49
C PHE A 427 15.54 -0.07 -16.94
N SER A 428 14.46 0.46 -17.55
CA SER A 428 14.19 0.24 -18.97
C SER A 428 15.20 0.96 -19.86
N TRP A 429 15.50 2.22 -19.56
CA TRP A 429 16.42 3.03 -20.37
C TRP A 429 17.82 2.40 -20.50
N LEU A 430 18.34 1.78 -19.43
CA LEU A 430 19.65 1.12 -19.46
C LEU A 430 19.71 -0.01 -20.51
N VAL A 431 18.63 -0.75 -20.68
CA VAL A 431 18.56 -1.85 -21.64
C VAL A 431 18.16 -1.34 -23.03
N ASP A 432 17.05 -0.61 -23.10
CA ASP A 432 16.39 -0.29 -24.36
C ASP A 432 17.09 0.83 -25.15
N VAL A 433 17.86 1.68 -24.46
CA VAL A 433 18.50 2.86 -25.06
C VAL A 433 20.01 2.84 -24.86
N PHE A 434 20.48 2.70 -23.61
CA PHE A 434 21.88 2.86 -23.27
C PHE A 434 22.74 1.72 -23.83
N ASP A 435 22.30 0.47 -23.64
CA ASP A 435 22.97 -0.73 -24.17
C ASP A 435 22.80 -0.86 -25.69
N VAL A 436 21.56 -0.79 -26.18
CA VAL A 436 21.23 -1.08 -27.59
C VAL A 436 21.68 0.01 -28.57
N LYS A 437 21.65 1.29 -28.18
CA LYS A 437 22.09 2.39 -29.07
C LYS A 437 23.59 2.72 -28.96
N GLY A 438 24.36 1.91 -28.23
CA GLY A 438 25.83 1.98 -28.18
C GLY A 438 26.40 3.12 -27.34
N PHE A 439 25.66 3.60 -26.34
CA PHE A 439 26.15 4.63 -25.40
C PHE A 439 26.76 4.04 -24.11
N SER A 440 26.63 2.72 -23.94
CA SER A 440 27.13 1.98 -22.78
C SER A 440 28.66 1.91 -22.76
N PRO A 441 29.30 1.97 -21.57
CA PRO A 441 30.73 1.68 -21.40
C PRO A 441 31.07 0.19 -21.56
N MET A 442 30.08 -0.66 -21.88
CA MET A 442 30.21 -2.11 -22.07
C MET A 442 29.85 -2.50 -23.51
N PRO A 443 30.34 -3.64 -24.02
CA PRO A 443 29.93 -4.17 -25.32
C PRO A 443 28.41 -4.29 -25.45
N HIS A 444 27.91 -4.06 -26.65
CA HIS A 444 26.48 -4.07 -26.95
C HIS A 444 25.80 -5.38 -26.52
N GLY A 445 24.71 -5.27 -25.76
CA GLY A 445 23.90 -6.39 -25.30
C GLY A 445 24.35 -6.97 -23.95
N THR A 446 25.42 -6.43 -23.36
CA THR A 446 25.93 -6.88 -22.06
C THR A 446 24.91 -6.62 -20.97
N ILE A 447 24.33 -5.42 -20.92
CA ILE A 447 23.36 -5.04 -19.87
C ILE A 447 22.06 -5.84 -20.06
N ALA A 448 21.62 -6.05 -21.29
CA ALA A 448 20.46 -6.87 -21.62
C ALA A 448 20.60 -8.33 -21.16
N ALA A 449 21.82 -8.87 -21.14
CA ALA A 449 22.10 -10.23 -20.66
C ALA A 449 22.11 -10.38 -19.14
N LEU A 450 22.12 -9.28 -18.38
CA LEU A 450 22.16 -9.32 -16.92
C LEU A 450 20.81 -9.71 -16.31
N THR A 451 20.89 -10.42 -15.19
CA THR A 451 19.72 -10.67 -14.33
C THR A 451 19.13 -9.35 -13.83
N GLU A 452 17.83 -9.35 -13.49
CA GLU A 452 17.17 -8.16 -12.94
C GLU A 452 17.91 -7.60 -11.71
N ARG A 453 18.38 -8.47 -10.82
CA ARG A 453 19.14 -8.05 -9.63
C ARG A 453 20.47 -7.37 -10.00
N GLN A 454 21.21 -7.91 -10.97
CA GLN A 454 22.46 -7.29 -11.45
C GLN A 454 22.21 -5.93 -12.11
N ARG A 455 21.08 -5.77 -12.83
CA ARG A 455 20.69 -4.46 -13.38
C ARG A 455 20.42 -3.43 -12.30
N TRP A 456 19.82 -3.81 -11.17
CA TRP A 456 19.68 -2.91 -10.02
C TRP A 456 21.02 -2.52 -9.40
N PHE A 457 21.99 -3.45 -9.32
CA PHE A 457 23.35 -3.14 -8.87
C PHE A 457 24.03 -2.10 -9.79
N LEU A 458 23.88 -2.26 -11.11
CA LEU A 458 24.38 -1.27 -12.07
C LEU A 458 23.73 0.10 -11.92
N ILE A 459 22.42 0.16 -11.68
CA ILE A 459 21.69 1.43 -11.46
C ILE A 459 22.27 2.18 -10.26
N ASP A 460 22.44 1.48 -9.13
CA ASP A 460 23.01 2.07 -7.92
C ASP A 460 24.44 2.55 -8.15
N TYR A 461 25.27 1.73 -8.81
CA TYR A 461 26.63 2.11 -9.18
C TYR A 461 26.68 3.35 -10.08
N PHE A 462 25.91 3.40 -11.15
CA PHE A 462 25.92 4.55 -12.07
C PHE A 462 25.43 5.84 -11.41
N ARG A 463 24.46 5.73 -10.51
CA ARG A 463 24.06 6.87 -9.66
C ARG A 463 25.22 7.31 -8.77
N ALA A 464 25.83 6.40 -8.03
CA ALA A 464 26.96 6.70 -7.15
C ALA A 464 28.13 7.33 -7.91
N ARG A 465 28.49 6.76 -9.06
CA ARG A 465 29.57 7.25 -9.93
C ARG A 465 29.26 8.64 -10.48
N SER A 466 28.04 8.87 -10.98
CA SER A 466 27.60 10.20 -11.44
C SER A 466 27.63 11.24 -10.32
N THR A 467 27.33 10.84 -9.08
CA THR A 467 27.45 11.69 -7.89
C THR A 467 28.89 12.05 -7.59
N GLY A 468 29.82 11.10 -7.67
CA GLY A 468 31.24 11.38 -7.56
C GLY A 468 31.68 12.43 -8.58
N PHE A 469 31.37 12.21 -9.86
CA PHE A 469 31.73 13.18 -10.90
C PHE A 469 31.15 14.58 -10.65
N ALA A 470 29.94 14.69 -10.10
CA ALA A 470 29.32 15.98 -9.79
C ALA A 470 30.04 16.77 -8.67
N VAL A 471 30.81 16.10 -7.80
CA VAL A 471 31.57 16.73 -6.71
C VAL A 471 33.07 16.86 -7.01
N ARG A 472 33.49 16.51 -8.24
CA ARG A 472 34.86 16.71 -8.71
C ARG A 472 35.19 18.20 -8.71
N GLY A 473 36.22 18.59 -7.95
CA GLY A 473 36.62 20.00 -7.80
C GLY A 473 35.66 20.86 -6.97
N ARG A 474 34.68 20.26 -6.27
CA ARG A 474 33.74 20.92 -5.37
C ARG A 474 33.73 20.23 -4.00
N GLN A 475 33.16 20.89 -3.00
CA GLN A 475 32.96 20.34 -1.67
C GLN A 475 31.51 19.93 -1.41
N ASP A 476 30.57 20.51 -2.14
CA ASP A 476 29.13 20.34 -2.02
C ASP A 476 28.54 19.58 -3.22
N TRP A 477 27.52 18.75 -2.96
CA TRP A 477 26.75 18.12 -4.05
C TRP A 477 25.69 19.11 -4.58
N PRO A 478 25.63 19.33 -5.91
CA PRO A 478 24.75 20.35 -6.50
C PRO A 478 23.26 19.95 -6.54
N TYR A 479 22.94 18.73 -6.14
CA TYR A 479 21.59 18.19 -6.04
C TYR A 479 21.49 17.24 -4.84
N PRO A 480 20.29 16.93 -4.35
CA PRO A 480 20.11 15.96 -3.28
C PRO A 480 20.65 14.58 -3.67
N VAL A 481 21.53 14.03 -2.84
CA VAL A 481 22.10 12.68 -3.05
C VAL A 481 21.90 11.84 -1.79
N PRO A 482 21.26 10.66 -1.88
CA PRO A 482 21.12 9.78 -0.73
C PRO A 482 22.49 9.19 -0.38
N ALA A 483 22.77 9.05 0.92
CA ALA A 483 23.96 8.33 1.34
C ALA A 483 23.84 6.83 1.04
N PRO A 484 24.93 6.14 0.63
CA PRO A 484 24.95 4.69 0.53
C PRO A 484 24.51 4.04 1.85
N ARG A 485 23.58 3.08 1.80
CA ARG A 485 23.15 2.36 3.02
C ARG A 485 24.14 1.27 3.39
N PHE A 486 24.61 1.28 4.62
CA PHE A 486 25.41 0.22 5.22
C PHE A 486 25.08 0.12 6.71
N ASP A 487 25.49 -0.99 7.31
CA ASP A 487 25.29 -1.27 8.73
C ASP A 487 26.54 -0.84 9.52
N PHE A 488 26.32 -0.28 10.70
CA PHE A 488 27.39 0.10 11.63
C PHE A 488 27.01 -0.28 13.06
N VAL A 489 28.03 -0.45 13.91
CA VAL A 489 27.89 -0.81 15.32
C VAL A 489 28.18 0.43 16.16
N CYS A 490 27.26 0.80 17.04
CA CYS A 490 27.41 1.95 17.94
C CYS A 490 27.99 1.54 19.29
N GLY A 491 28.41 2.53 20.11
CA GLY A 491 29.04 2.30 21.42
C GLY A 491 28.18 1.51 22.42
N ASP A 492 26.88 1.42 22.19
CA ASP A 492 25.93 0.60 22.96
C ASP A 492 25.86 -0.87 22.50
N GLY A 493 26.65 -1.26 21.49
CA GLY A 493 26.66 -2.59 20.89
C GLY A 493 25.50 -2.86 19.92
N SER A 494 24.62 -1.88 19.67
CA SER A 494 23.52 -2.03 18.73
C SER A 494 24.00 -1.84 17.28
N THR A 495 23.51 -2.71 16.39
CA THR A 495 23.66 -2.52 14.94
C THR A 495 22.58 -1.57 14.47
N ARG A 496 22.98 -0.50 13.77
CA ARG A 496 22.10 0.54 13.25
C ARG A 496 22.46 0.89 11.81
N THR A 497 21.55 1.60 11.17
CA THR A 497 21.70 2.16 9.82
C THR A 497 21.56 3.68 9.84
N ILE A 498 21.91 4.33 8.74
CA ILE A 498 21.74 5.80 8.58
C ILE A 498 20.29 6.23 8.85
N ALA A 499 19.31 5.39 8.49
CA ALA A 499 17.89 5.68 8.70
C ALA A 499 17.54 5.80 10.19
N ASP A 500 18.19 5.02 11.06
CA ASP A 500 17.97 5.01 12.51
C ASP A 500 18.58 6.24 13.20
N LEU A 501 19.47 6.95 12.50
CA LEU A 501 20.11 8.18 13.00
C LEU A 501 19.43 9.47 12.53
N ARG A 502 18.36 9.37 11.72
CA ARG A 502 17.58 10.52 11.24
C ARG A 502 17.10 11.40 12.40
N GLY A 503 17.07 12.70 12.16
CA GLY A 503 16.89 13.74 13.18
C GLY A 503 18.20 14.30 13.75
N ASN A 504 19.34 13.67 13.44
CA ASN A 504 20.69 14.15 13.81
C ASN A 504 21.50 14.47 12.56
N VAL A 505 22.42 15.43 12.65
CA VAL A 505 23.48 15.56 11.64
C VAL A 505 24.38 14.33 11.76
N ILE A 506 24.68 13.69 10.62
CA ILE A 506 25.51 12.48 10.62
C ILE A 506 26.85 12.84 9.99
N HIS A 507 27.93 12.52 10.70
CA HIS A 507 29.28 12.76 10.25
C HIS A 507 29.98 11.43 10.01
N ILE A 508 30.32 11.18 8.76
CA ILE A 508 31.06 9.99 8.35
C ILE A 508 32.53 10.37 8.21
N VAL A 509 33.40 9.65 8.90
CA VAL A 509 34.85 9.85 8.88
C VAL A 509 35.48 8.58 8.33
N ALA A 510 36.18 8.69 7.21
CA ALA A 510 37.01 7.60 6.71
C ALA A 510 38.42 7.73 7.28
N ALA A 511 38.85 6.68 7.98
CA ALA A 511 40.16 6.63 8.61
C ALA A 511 40.73 5.20 8.59
N THR A 512 41.94 5.04 8.08
CA THR A 512 42.71 3.78 8.20
C THR A 512 43.60 3.80 9.45
N GLY A 513 43.70 2.67 10.16
CA GLY A 513 44.56 2.54 11.36
C GLY A 513 44.04 3.19 12.65
N ASP A 514 44.93 3.41 13.63
CA ASP A 514 44.63 3.92 14.99
C ASP A 514 44.40 5.44 15.02
N ALA A 515 43.48 5.96 14.21
CA ALA A 515 43.16 7.38 14.22
C ALA A 515 42.00 7.66 15.20
N PRO A 516 42.25 8.15 16.43
CA PRO A 516 41.20 8.79 17.20
C PRO A 516 40.90 10.12 16.52
N VAL A 517 39.86 10.15 15.68
CA VAL A 517 39.39 11.40 15.09
C VAL A 517 38.56 12.12 16.14
N THR A 518 39.26 12.77 17.09
CA THR A 518 38.66 13.61 18.12
C THR A 518 38.14 14.89 17.46
N LEU A 519 36.83 14.97 17.23
CA LEU A 519 36.21 16.11 16.57
C LEU A 519 35.77 17.17 17.58
N PRO A 520 35.66 18.45 17.15
CA PRO A 520 35.10 19.48 18.00
C PRO A 520 33.66 19.11 18.36
N PRO A 521 33.23 19.31 19.62
CA PRO A 521 31.85 19.02 20.01
C PRO A 521 30.87 19.84 19.17
N PRO A 522 29.67 19.31 18.86
CA PRO A 522 28.67 20.06 18.14
C PRO A 522 28.17 21.27 18.97
N PRO A 523 27.58 22.29 18.31
CA PRO A 523 26.87 23.36 19.02
C PRO A 523 25.79 22.83 19.95
N ALA A 524 25.54 23.53 21.06
CA ALA A 524 24.54 23.13 22.05
C ALA A 524 23.14 22.98 21.43
N GLY A 525 22.48 21.86 21.72
CA GLY A 525 21.12 21.56 21.23
C GLY A 525 21.05 20.92 19.84
N ILE A 526 22.19 20.64 19.19
CA ILE A 526 22.25 19.92 17.91
C ILE A 526 22.70 18.48 18.16
N GLY A 527 21.89 17.52 17.71
CA GLY A 527 22.27 16.11 17.69
C GLY A 527 23.28 15.84 16.57
N LEU A 528 24.47 15.37 16.92
CA LEU A 528 25.51 14.91 15.98
C LEU A 528 25.81 13.44 16.26
N ARG A 529 25.91 12.64 15.21
CA ARG A 529 26.32 11.24 15.28
C ARG A 529 27.52 11.01 14.39
N THR A 530 28.59 10.44 14.93
CA THR A 530 29.80 10.18 14.15
C THR A 530 29.88 8.71 13.81
N VAL A 531 30.09 8.39 12.53
CA VAL A 531 30.29 7.03 12.03
C VAL A 531 31.68 6.94 11.43
N VAL A 532 32.55 6.13 12.03
CA VAL A 532 33.90 5.88 11.54
C VAL A 532 33.87 4.72 10.55
N LEU A 533 34.23 4.99 9.30
CA LEU A 533 34.54 3.98 8.29
C LEU A 533 36.02 3.63 8.42
N THR A 534 36.32 2.36 8.64
CA THR A 534 37.67 1.90 8.90
C THR A 534 37.92 0.53 8.24
N ASP A 535 39.18 0.15 8.15
CA ASP A 535 39.63 -1.19 7.81
C ASP A 535 39.78 -2.10 9.05
N GLN A 536 39.69 -1.54 10.27
CA GLN A 536 39.79 -2.30 11.52
C GLN A 536 38.49 -3.02 11.88
N ASP A 537 38.58 -4.29 12.26
CA ASP A 537 37.42 -5.10 12.69
C ASP A 537 36.78 -4.63 14.01
N SER A 538 37.51 -3.85 14.81
CA SER A 538 37.00 -3.27 16.05
C SER A 538 37.75 -1.99 16.42
N ILE A 539 37.01 -0.96 16.85
CA ILE A 539 37.57 0.28 17.42
C ILE A 539 37.07 0.42 18.87
N ALA A 540 37.93 0.90 19.77
CA ALA A 540 37.50 1.32 21.11
C ALA A 540 36.64 2.58 21.00
N LEU A 541 35.35 2.45 21.27
CA LEU A 541 34.40 3.56 21.23
C LEU A 541 34.30 4.21 22.61
N ASP A 542 34.92 5.36 22.79
CA ASP A 542 34.91 6.09 24.06
C ASP A 542 33.57 6.83 24.33
N ALA A 543 32.67 6.89 23.34
CA ALA A 543 31.40 7.60 23.45
C ALA A 543 30.23 6.85 22.78
N PRO A 544 29.02 6.85 23.39
CA PRO A 544 27.83 6.19 22.85
C PRO A 544 27.32 6.82 21.56
N ASP A 545 27.73 8.06 21.26
CA ASP A 545 27.34 8.80 20.06
C ASP A 545 28.23 8.51 18.84
N VAL A 546 29.26 7.68 19.02
CA VAL A 546 30.18 7.23 17.98
C VAL A 546 29.82 5.79 17.60
N CYS A 547 29.76 5.54 16.30
CA CYS A 547 29.58 4.22 15.71
C CYS A 547 30.72 3.95 14.73
N PHE A 548 30.96 2.69 14.38
CA PHE A 548 31.94 2.33 13.36
C PHE A 548 31.41 1.25 12.41
N SER A 549 32.00 1.16 11.23
CA SER A 549 31.80 0.06 10.29
C SER A 549 33.12 -0.31 9.63
N SER A 550 33.43 -1.61 9.65
CA SER A 550 34.56 -2.21 8.94
C SER A 550 34.18 -2.72 7.55
N SER A 551 33.00 -2.35 7.05
CA SER A 551 32.47 -2.88 5.78
C SER A 551 33.30 -2.40 4.58
N PRO A 552 33.96 -3.31 3.82
CA PRO A 552 34.71 -2.93 2.63
C PRO A 552 33.80 -2.35 1.53
N ASP A 553 32.57 -2.85 1.45
CA ASP A 553 31.54 -2.33 0.55
C ASP A 553 31.18 -0.88 0.89
N ALA A 554 31.10 -0.53 2.19
CA ALA A 554 30.85 0.84 2.62
C ALA A 554 32.02 1.75 2.25
N TRP A 555 33.25 1.35 2.54
CA TRP A 555 34.45 2.10 2.14
C TRP A 555 34.45 2.41 0.64
N ARG A 556 34.28 1.37 -0.18
CA ARG A 556 34.24 1.48 -1.64
C ARG A 556 33.09 2.36 -2.13
N ALA A 557 31.89 2.21 -1.59
CA ALA A 557 30.75 3.03 -1.96
C ALA A 557 30.98 4.52 -1.63
N PHE A 558 31.62 4.81 -0.49
CA PHE A 558 31.97 6.17 -0.11
C PHE A 558 33.06 6.77 -1.01
N ALA A 559 34.10 6.00 -1.37
CA ALA A 559 35.11 6.42 -2.35
C ALA A 559 34.45 6.81 -3.69
N ILE A 560 33.52 5.99 -4.18
CA ILE A 560 32.79 6.27 -5.44
C ILE A 560 31.99 7.57 -5.37
N VAL A 561 31.21 7.80 -4.30
CA VAL A 561 30.35 9.01 -4.19
C VAL A 561 31.13 10.29 -3.88
N THR A 562 32.32 10.19 -3.28
CA THR A 562 33.20 11.35 -3.02
C THR A 562 34.15 11.65 -4.18
N HIS A 563 34.21 10.76 -5.18
CA HIS A 563 35.17 10.81 -6.30
C HIS A 563 36.63 10.70 -5.85
N GLU A 564 36.86 9.91 -4.81
CA GLU A 564 38.20 9.56 -4.33
C GLU A 564 38.53 8.11 -4.74
N ASP A 565 39.82 7.78 -4.77
CA ASP A 565 40.24 6.37 -4.76
C ASP A 565 40.33 5.85 -3.31
N ASP A 566 40.63 4.56 -3.15
CA ASP A 566 40.66 3.93 -1.83
C ASP A 566 41.67 4.63 -0.88
N ALA A 567 42.76 5.19 -1.42
CA ALA A 567 43.77 5.90 -0.65
C ALA A 567 43.38 7.36 -0.35
N GLY A 568 42.73 8.04 -1.29
CA GLY A 568 42.26 9.42 -1.14
C GLY A 568 41.03 9.56 -0.24
N LEU A 569 40.27 8.47 -0.05
CA LEU A 569 39.18 8.47 0.93
C LEU A 569 39.71 8.58 2.37
N ASP A 570 40.90 8.05 2.66
CA ASP A 570 41.49 8.15 3.98
C ASP A 570 41.71 9.61 4.40
N GLY A 571 41.27 9.96 5.61
CA GLY A 571 41.29 11.33 6.09
C GLY A 571 40.23 12.23 5.45
N THR A 572 39.24 11.67 4.74
CA THR A 572 38.07 12.42 4.24
C THR A 572 36.89 12.30 5.20
N SER A 573 36.21 13.43 5.39
CA SER A 573 34.98 13.55 6.15
C SER A 573 33.80 13.90 5.25
N VAL A 574 32.67 13.23 5.48
CA VAL A 574 31.41 13.46 4.75
C VAL A 574 30.31 13.79 5.75
N LEU A 575 29.62 14.91 5.55
CA LEU A 575 28.52 15.37 6.39
C LEU A 575 27.18 15.16 5.70
N LEU A 576 26.24 14.61 6.46
CA LEU A 576 24.86 14.42 6.07
C LEU A 576 23.96 15.28 6.93
N ASP A 577 22.87 15.78 6.35
CA ASP A 577 21.85 16.50 7.11
C ASP A 577 20.96 15.56 7.94
N ALA A 578 20.04 16.17 8.71
CA ALA A 578 19.11 15.44 9.60
C ALA A 578 18.20 14.43 8.88
N ASN A 579 18.06 14.51 7.55
CA ASN A 579 17.27 13.56 6.76
C ASN A 579 18.13 12.47 6.10
N GLY A 580 19.47 12.55 6.24
CA GLY A 580 20.42 11.56 5.73
C GLY A 580 20.88 11.82 4.29
N TRP A 581 20.76 13.05 3.78
CA TRP A 581 21.28 13.44 2.47
C TRP A 581 22.75 13.83 2.56
N LEU A 582 23.56 13.48 1.57
CA LEU A 582 24.96 13.93 1.45
C LEU A 582 24.98 15.45 1.18
N ARG A 583 25.80 16.19 1.94
CA ARG A 583 25.84 17.66 1.86
C ARG A 583 27.22 18.22 1.61
N LEU A 584 28.20 17.77 2.38
CA LEU A 584 29.56 18.29 2.30
C LEU A 584 30.57 17.14 2.36
N ARG A 585 31.60 17.21 1.51
CA ARG A 585 32.86 16.49 1.68
C ARG A 585 33.99 17.46 1.98
N ALA A 586 34.81 17.13 2.96
CA ALA A 586 35.98 17.94 3.32
C ALA A 586 37.08 17.04 3.87
N PRO A 587 38.37 17.42 3.74
CA PRO A 587 39.43 16.79 4.51
C PRO A 587 39.13 16.92 6.00
N THR A 588 39.27 15.82 6.74
CA THR A 588 39.04 15.77 8.19
C THR A 588 39.90 16.81 8.91
N THR A 589 41.14 17.02 8.45
CA THR A 589 42.04 18.05 8.98
C THR A 589 41.46 19.47 8.94
N ARG A 590 40.67 19.80 7.91
CA ARG A 590 40.00 21.10 7.81
C ARG A 590 38.91 21.25 8.86
N LEU A 591 38.13 20.20 9.09
CA LEU A 591 37.08 20.22 10.13
C LEU A 591 37.66 20.31 11.54
N LEU A 592 38.86 19.75 11.75
CA LEU A 592 39.57 19.80 13.02
C LEU A 592 40.25 21.16 13.29
N THR A 593 40.64 21.88 12.24
CA THR A 593 41.42 23.13 12.37
C THR A 593 40.56 24.39 12.34
N ASP A 594 39.39 24.34 11.73
CA ASP A 594 38.48 25.48 11.57
C ASP A 594 37.17 25.25 12.36
N GLU A 595 37.20 25.59 13.65
CA GLU A 595 36.04 25.41 14.55
C GLU A 595 34.82 26.24 14.13
N ASP A 596 35.03 27.41 13.52
CA ASP A 596 33.95 28.28 13.08
C ASP A 596 33.25 27.68 11.86
N PHE A 597 34.03 27.18 10.88
CA PHE A 597 33.50 26.43 9.76
C PHE A 597 32.72 25.19 10.20
N TRP A 598 33.23 24.43 11.17
CA TRP A 598 32.54 23.28 11.74
C TRP A 598 31.19 23.66 12.36
N ARG A 599 31.19 24.65 13.26
CA ARG A 599 29.97 25.10 13.96
C ARG A 599 28.92 25.62 12.99
N ASP A 600 29.32 26.45 12.02
CA ASP A 600 28.42 27.01 11.02
C ASP A 600 27.81 25.93 10.12
N THR A 601 28.65 25.00 9.65
CA THR A 601 28.23 23.88 8.81
C THR A 601 27.21 23.00 9.54
N VAL A 602 27.55 22.50 10.73
CA VAL A 602 26.66 21.61 11.52
C VAL A 602 25.35 22.32 11.87
N THR A 603 25.40 23.61 12.19
CA THR A 603 24.20 24.42 12.45
C THR A 603 23.30 24.51 11.23
N THR A 604 23.88 24.77 10.06
CA THR A 604 23.15 24.87 8.79
C THR A 604 22.52 23.52 8.41
N LEU A 605 23.25 22.41 8.53
CA LEU A 605 22.73 21.08 8.19
C LEU A 605 21.59 20.62 9.10
N SER A 606 21.60 21.06 10.36
CA SER A 606 20.53 20.77 11.32
C SER A 606 19.28 21.63 11.07
N LYS A 607 19.44 22.93 10.78
CA LYS A 607 18.33 23.87 10.61
C LYS A 607 17.70 23.85 9.22
N GLU A 608 18.49 23.54 8.20
CA GLU A 608 18.08 23.52 6.79
C GLU A 608 18.32 22.14 6.15
N PRO A 609 17.70 21.07 6.69
CA PRO A 609 17.82 19.76 6.08
C PRO A 609 17.09 19.75 4.74
N ILE A 610 17.69 19.11 3.74
CA ILE A 610 17.00 18.82 2.48
C ILE A 610 15.76 18.00 2.85
N PRO A 611 14.54 18.37 2.41
CA PRO A 611 13.34 17.63 2.73
C PRO A 611 13.54 16.14 2.44
N GLY A 612 13.17 15.25 3.37
CA GLY A 612 13.39 13.79 3.27
C GLY A 612 12.83 13.11 2.02
N ASP A 613 12.04 13.84 1.23
CA ASP A 613 11.42 13.41 -0.02
C ASP A 613 12.07 14.01 -1.28
N ALA A 614 13.09 14.85 -1.13
CA ALA A 614 13.78 15.47 -2.25
C ALA A 614 14.85 14.52 -2.78
N GLY A 615 14.48 13.60 -3.68
CA GLY A 615 15.41 13.08 -4.70
C GLY A 615 16.11 11.75 -4.42
N ALA A 616 15.33 10.67 -4.29
CA ALA A 616 15.79 9.32 -4.69
C ALA A 616 14.66 8.50 -5.35
N GLY A 617 13.42 8.89 -5.12
CA GLY A 617 12.26 8.55 -5.94
C GLY A 617 11.23 9.65 -5.73
N HIS A 618 10.82 10.30 -6.82
CA HIS A 618 9.75 11.29 -6.78
C HIS A 618 8.54 10.70 -6.05
N LYS A 619 8.00 11.42 -5.06
CA LYS A 619 6.73 11.05 -4.42
C LYS A 619 5.67 10.79 -5.49
N HIS A 620 5.10 9.58 -5.45
CA HIS A 620 3.99 9.13 -6.26
C HIS A 620 2.63 9.48 -5.64
#